data_AF-A0A0J7JWN8-F1
#
_entry.id   AF-A0A0J7JWN8-F1
#
_cell.length_a   1.000
_cell.length_b   1.000
_cell.length_c   1.000
_cell.angle_alpha   90.00
_cell.angle_beta   90.00
_cell.angle_gamma   90.00
#
_symmetry.space_group_name_H-M   'P 1'
#
loop_
_entity.id
_entity.type
_entity.pdbx_description
1 polymer ?
#
loop_
_entity_poly.entity_id
_entity_poly.type
_entity_poly.pdbx_seq_one_letter_code
_entity_poly.pdbx_strand_id
1 'polypeptide(L)'
;MDNVYGVYLGDDGTRLDDKKFDVDVDDAIIIGDVRYIGTPGLYELIFKRIPDDLVYTGNDKLTYRGILLKTNAHKRDHKATMPVLGNKGHKYKYVIAPLL
;
A
#
# COMPACT_ATOMS: atom_id res chain seq x y z
N MET A 1 1.68 10.98 6.53
CA MET A 1 1.06 10.36 5.34
C MET A 1 2.14 10.09 4.31
N ASP A 2 2.02 9.00 3.58
CA ASP A 2 2.78 8.73 2.37
C ASP A 2 2.00 9.22 1.15
N ASN A 3 2.62 10.09 0.35
CA ASN A 3 2.02 10.65 -0.84
C ASN A 3 2.58 10.02 -2.13
N VAL A 4 3.44 8.99 -2.01
CA VAL A 4 4.05 8.30 -3.15
C VAL A 4 3.45 6.90 -3.33
N TYR A 5 3.35 6.12 -2.26
CA TYR A 5 2.80 4.75 -2.28
C TYR A 5 1.66 4.53 -1.30
N GLY A 6 1.13 5.63 -0.74
CA GLY A 6 0.03 5.60 0.22
C GLY A 6 -1.30 5.95 -0.44
N VAL A 7 -2.36 5.89 0.35
CA VAL A 7 -3.70 6.27 -0.12
C VAL A 7 -3.79 7.76 -0.41
N TYR A 8 -4.62 8.13 -1.38
CA TYR A 8 -4.89 9.52 -1.74
C TYR A 8 -6.37 9.71 -2.06
N LEU A 9 -6.84 10.96 -2.04
CA LEU A 9 -8.18 11.31 -2.49
C LEU A 9 -8.18 11.50 -4.01
N GLY A 10 -8.91 10.64 -4.72
CA GLY A 10 -9.18 10.77 -6.15
C GLY A 10 -10.60 11.26 -6.42
N ASP A 11 -10.95 11.36 -7.70
CA ASP A 11 -12.24 11.91 -8.15
C ASP A 11 -13.45 11.06 -7.71
N ASP A 12 -13.25 9.76 -7.49
CA ASP A 12 -14.29 8.79 -7.13
C ASP A 12 -14.17 8.26 -5.69
N GLY A 13 -13.41 8.97 -4.84
CA GLY A 13 -13.22 8.65 -3.42
C GLY A 13 -11.76 8.40 -3.05
N THR A 14 -11.52 7.80 -1.88
CA THR A 14 -10.17 7.41 -1.46
C THR A 14 -9.69 6.24 -2.31
N ARG A 15 -8.41 6.30 -2.72
CA ARG A 15 -7.81 5.33 -3.62
C ARG A 15 -6.48 4.85 -3.09
N LEU A 16 -6.17 3.61 -3.41
CA LEU A 16 -4.82 3.09 -3.42
C LEU A 16 -4.51 2.73 -4.87
N ASP A 17 -3.92 3.70 -5.56
CA ASP A 17 -3.52 3.61 -6.96
C ASP A 17 -4.71 3.30 -7.91
N ASP A 18 -4.64 2.18 -8.64
CA ASP A 18 -5.66 1.82 -9.62
C ASP A 18 -6.95 1.24 -9.00
N LYS A 19 -7.00 1.07 -7.66
CA LYS A 19 -8.19 0.60 -6.93
C LYS A 19 -8.74 1.63 -5.96
N LYS A 20 -10.06 1.54 -5.71
CA LYS A 20 -10.71 2.21 -4.59
C LYS A 20 -10.22 1.62 -3.28
N PHE A 21 -10.08 2.48 -2.28
CA PHE A 21 -9.70 2.12 -0.92
C PHE A 21 -10.80 2.57 0.03
N ASP A 22 -11.19 1.69 0.94
CA ASP A 22 -12.15 1.98 2.00
C ASP A 22 -11.78 1.22 3.29
N VAL A 23 -12.43 1.59 4.39
CA VAL A 23 -12.35 0.88 5.67
C VAL A 23 -13.76 0.58 6.14
N ASP A 24 -14.05 -0.69 6.39
CA ASP A 24 -15.38 -1.09 6.85
C ASP A 24 -15.58 -0.89 8.36
N VAL A 25 -16.77 -1.25 8.84
CA VAL A 25 -17.17 -1.07 10.26
C VAL A 25 -16.38 -1.92 11.25
N ASP A 26 -15.67 -2.96 10.79
CA ASP A 26 -14.82 -3.83 11.62
C ASP A 26 -13.34 -3.42 11.52
N ASP A 27 -13.06 -2.20 11.04
CA ASP A 27 -11.73 -1.72 10.70
C ASP A 27 -11.01 -2.57 9.64
N ALA A 28 -11.73 -3.34 8.82
CA ALA A 28 -11.11 -4.10 7.74
C ALA A 28 -10.80 -3.19 6.54
N ILE A 29 -9.65 -3.39 5.93
CA ILE A 29 -9.21 -2.64 4.75
C ILE A 29 -9.87 -3.26 3.51
N ILE A 30 -10.59 -2.44 2.74
CA ILE A 30 -11.21 -2.83 1.48
C ILE A 30 -10.44 -2.19 0.33
N ILE A 31 -9.92 -3.00 -0.59
CA ILE A 31 -9.19 -2.52 -1.77
C ILE A 31 -9.81 -3.15 -3.02
N GLY A 32 -10.50 -2.34 -3.81
CA GLY A 32 -11.41 -2.84 -4.84
C GLY A 32 -12.47 -3.73 -4.19
N ASP A 33 -12.53 -5.00 -4.60
CA ASP A 33 -13.48 -5.99 -4.07
C ASP A 33 -12.85 -6.95 -3.06
N VAL A 34 -11.63 -6.66 -2.57
CA VAL A 34 -10.88 -7.54 -1.67
C VAL A 34 -10.86 -6.94 -0.26
N ARG A 35 -11.26 -7.76 0.72
CA ARG A 35 -11.22 -7.43 2.15
C ARG A 35 -9.98 -8.01 2.81
N TYR A 36 -9.28 -7.19 3.58
CA TYR A 36 -8.09 -7.54 4.35
C TYR A 36 -8.33 -7.25 5.83
N ILE A 37 -7.78 -8.09 6.72
CA ILE A 37 -7.80 -7.82 8.16
C ILE A 37 -6.99 -6.53 8.41
N GLY A 38 -7.60 -5.53 9.03
CA GLY A 38 -6.97 -4.26 9.35
C GLY A 38 -6.06 -4.34 10.58
N THR A 39 -4.87 -4.89 10.40
CA THR A 39 -3.87 -4.90 11.48
C THR A 39 -3.20 -3.52 11.60
N PRO A 40 -2.75 -3.11 12.81
CA PRO A 40 -1.95 -1.88 12.95
C PRO A 40 -0.72 -1.87 12.04
N GLY A 41 -0.06 -3.01 11.86
CA GLY A 41 1.07 -3.18 10.97
C GLY A 41 0.73 -2.96 9.49
N LEU A 42 -0.42 -3.44 9.03
CA LEU A 42 -0.86 -3.23 7.65
C LEU A 42 -1.23 -1.76 7.40
N TYR A 43 -1.93 -1.12 8.34
CA TYR A 43 -2.20 0.33 8.28
C TYR A 43 -0.89 1.14 8.25
N GLU A 44 0.09 0.79 9.07
CA GLU A 44 1.41 1.44 9.10
C GLU A 44 2.07 1.38 7.71
N LEU A 45 2.09 0.19 7.09
CA LEU A 45 2.68 -0.01 5.76
C LEU A 45 1.94 0.75 4.65
N ILE A 46 0.62 0.87 4.73
CA ILE A 46 -0.18 1.59 3.73
C ILE A 46 0.00 3.10 3.89
N PHE A 47 -0.16 3.64 5.10
CA PHE A 47 -0.33 5.07 5.31
C PHE A 47 0.97 5.84 5.60
N LYS A 48 2.02 5.19 6.11
CA LYS A 48 3.24 5.90 6.50
C LYS A 48 4.29 5.89 5.40
N ARG A 49 4.98 7.02 5.30
CA ARG A 49 6.15 7.21 4.42
C ARG A 49 7.42 6.60 5.01
N ILE A 50 7.48 6.56 6.33
CA ILE A 50 8.56 5.96 7.12
C ILE A 50 7.83 5.09 8.15
N PRO A 51 7.49 3.84 7.80
CA PRO A 51 6.81 2.95 8.73
C PRO A 51 7.78 2.50 9.83
N ASP A 52 7.26 2.40 11.05
CA ASP A 52 7.96 1.83 12.21
C ASP A 52 8.05 0.31 12.07
N ASP A 53 9.27 -0.23 12.08
CA ASP A 53 9.54 -1.65 11.91
C ASP A 53 9.19 -2.50 13.13
N LEU A 54 8.89 -1.87 14.27
CA LEU A 54 8.38 -2.53 15.46
C LEU A 54 6.86 -2.77 15.41
N VAL A 55 6.15 -2.11 14.49
CA VAL A 55 4.67 -2.14 14.42
C VAL A 55 4.15 -3.23 13.48
N TYR A 56 4.86 -3.52 12.38
CA TYR A 56 4.41 -4.49 11.38
C TYR A 56 5.14 -5.84 11.49
N THR A 57 4.44 -6.90 11.12
CA THR A 57 4.94 -8.28 11.14
C THR A 57 5.35 -8.77 9.75
N GLY A 58 5.96 -9.96 9.69
CA GLY A 58 6.21 -10.64 8.41
C GLY A 58 4.92 -10.94 7.63
N ASN A 59 3.82 -11.22 8.32
CA ASN A 59 2.53 -11.46 7.67
C ASN A 59 1.96 -10.17 7.06
N ASP A 60 2.13 -9.03 7.74
CA ASP A 60 1.72 -7.72 7.21
C ASP A 60 2.53 -7.38 5.95
N LYS A 61 3.83 -7.69 5.92
CA LYS A 61 4.67 -7.54 4.73
C LYS A 61 4.19 -8.39 3.55
N LEU A 62 3.86 -9.66 3.79
CA LEU A 62 3.36 -10.56 2.74
C LEU A 62 2.01 -10.05 2.20
N THR A 63 1.12 -9.61 3.10
CA THR A 63 -0.16 -9.03 2.72
C THR A 63 0.03 -7.75 1.91
N TYR A 64 0.91 -6.85 2.38
CA TYR A 64 1.23 -5.60 1.70
C TYR A 64 1.86 -5.83 0.32
N ARG A 65 2.75 -6.82 0.17
CA ARG A 65 3.25 -7.27 -1.15
C ARG A 65 2.11 -7.65 -2.09
N GLY A 66 1.16 -8.44 -1.60
CA GLY A 66 -0.03 -8.81 -2.38
C GLY A 66 -0.85 -7.60 -2.82
N ILE A 67 -1.02 -6.61 -1.95
CA ILE A 67 -1.69 -5.34 -2.28
C ILE A 67 -0.92 -4.58 -3.36
N LEU A 68 0.40 -4.37 -3.18
CA LEU A 68 1.24 -3.65 -4.15
C LEU A 68 1.14 -4.24 -5.57
N LEU A 69 1.09 -5.58 -5.66
CA LEU A 69 0.95 -6.29 -6.93
C LEU A 69 -0.47 -6.18 -7.51
N LYS A 70 -1.50 -6.19 -6.68
CA LYS A 70 -2.90 -6.09 -7.12
C LYS A 70 -3.32 -4.69 -7.55
N THR A 71 -2.72 -3.64 -6.97
CA THR A 71 -3.08 -2.23 -7.27
C THR A 71 -2.09 -1.52 -8.19
N ASN A 72 -0.99 -2.19 -8.56
CA ASN A 72 0.13 -1.59 -9.28
C ASN A 72 0.76 -0.37 -8.58
N ALA A 73 0.62 -0.26 -7.25
CA ALA A 73 1.17 0.83 -6.43
C ALA A 73 2.64 1.14 -6.66
N HIS A 74 3.38 0.07 -6.90
CA HIS A 74 4.82 0.11 -7.06
C HIS A 74 5.25 0.43 -8.49
N LYS A 75 4.32 0.64 -9.43
CA LYS A 75 4.59 0.93 -10.84
C LYS A 75 4.43 2.42 -11.13
N ARG A 76 5.19 2.95 -12.10
CA ARG A 76 4.98 4.32 -12.59
C ARG A 76 3.58 4.45 -13.18
N ASP A 77 2.94 5.59 -12.93
CA ASP A 77 1.57 5.90 -13.35
C ASP A 77 0.53 4.83 -12.95
N HIS A 78 0.85 3.98 -11.97
CA HIS A 78 -0.02 2.90 -11.49
C HIS A 78 -0.46 1.92 -12.58
N LYS A 79 0.35 1.76 -13.64
CA LYS A 79 0.05 0.90 -14.79
C LYS A 79 0.88 -0.37 -14.74
N ALA A 80 0.24 -1.52 -14.90
CA ALA A 80 0.91 -2.83 -14.89
C ALA A 80 2.07 -2.93 -15.90
N THR A 81 1.95 -2.27 -17.06
CA THR A 81 2.95 -2.28 -18.14
C THR A 81 4.16 -1.38 -17.86
N MET A 82 4.05 -0.47 -16.90
CA MET A 82 5.10 0.50 -16.60
C MET A 82 6.20 -0.13 -15.72
N PRO A 83 7.41 0.45 -15.71
CA PRO A 83 8.47 0.01 -14.82
C PRO A 83 8.15 0.33 -13.35
N VAL A 84 8.90 -0.28 -12.43
CA VAL A 84 8.81 0.01 -11.00
C VAL A 84 9.12 1.49 -10.74
N LEU A 85 8.34 2.14 -9.87
CA LEU A 85 8.48 3.52 -9.41
C LEU A 85 9.65 3.65 -8.41
N GLY A 86 10.85 3.20 -8.77
CA GLY A 86 11.99 3.25 -7.86
C GLY A 86 12.42 4.67 -7.47
N ASN A 87 12.75 4.88 -6.19
CA ASN A 87 13.28 6.15 -5.69
C ASN A 87 14.21 5.97 -4.47
N LYS A 88 14.85 7.05 -3.99
CA LYS A 88 15.79 6.99 -2.84
C LYS A 88 15.11 7.07 -1.47
N GLY A 89 13.78 7.13 -1.42
CA GLY A 89 13.01 7.27 -0.19
C GLY A 89 13.01 6.01 0.66
N HIS A 90 12.81 6.19 1.98
CA HIS A 90 12.86 5.12 2.97
C HIS A 90 11.94 3.95 2.62
N LYS A 91 10.67 4.23 2.33
CA LYS A 91 9.68 3.20 2.00
C LYS A 91 10.05 2.37 0.79
N TYR A 92 10.56 2.99 -0.28
CA TYR A 92 11.03 2.23 -1.42
C TYR A 92 12.20 1.33 -1.04
N LYS A 93 13.25 1.93 -0.47
CA LYS A 93 14.53 1.25 -0.24
C LYS A 93 14.43 0.08 0.73
N TYR A 94 13.66 0.23 1.80
CA TYR A 94 13.66 -0.72 2.93
C TYR A 94 12.38 -1.55 3.04
N VAL A 95 11.30 -1.18 2.35
CA VAL A 95 10.03 -1.91 2.40
C VAL A 95 9.64 -2.43 1.03
N ILE A 96 9.44 -1.57 0.03
CA ILE A 96 8.88 -1.99 -1.26
C ILE A 96 9.89 -2.80 -2.09
N ALA A 97 11.12 -2.30 -2.26
CA ALA A 97 12.12 -2.98 -3.09
C ALA A 97 12.47 -4.39 -2.57
N PRO A 98 12.61 -4.65 -1.26
CA PRO A 98 12.80 -6.01 -0.74
C PRO A 98 11.58 -6.93 -0.87
N LEU A 99 10.39 -6.38 -1.10
CA LEU A 99 9.16 -7.16 -1.25
C LEU A 99 8.83 -7.52 -2.70
N LEU A 100 9.41 -6.87 -3.69
CA LEU A 100 9.13 -7.14 -5.11
C LEU A 100 10.12 -8.15 -5.67
#